data_AF-A0A3P1WKG0-F1
#
_entry.id   AF-A0A3P1WKG0-F1
#
_cell.length_a   1.000
_cell.length_b   1.000
_cell.length_c   1.000
_cell.angle_alpha   90.00
_cell.angle_beta   90.00
_cell.angle_gamma   90.00
#
_symmetry.space_group_name_H-M   'P 1'
#
loop_
_entity.id
_entity.type
_entity.pdbx_description
1 polymer ?
#
loop_
_entity_poly.entity_id
_entity_poly.type
_entity_poly.pdbx_seq_one_letter_code
_entity_poly.pdbx_strand_id
1 'polypeptide(L)'
;MERITVCAPVKNGGSALNIDLGPLRQAIPALERMERASWTSGTLGDDRLPGRATYWVDAVVQLDPEMAVQARALADTPSEPVVHPTLERRLPSATFLTSPKLDQLFGGPNWWATAHLVEGRPILVLNLVGR
;
A
#
# COMPACT_ATOMS: atom_id res chain seq x y z
N MET A 1 -10.88 12.68 -29.90
CA MET A 1 -11.34 11.62 -28.99
C MET A 1 -10.21 11.36 -28.01
N GLU A 2 -9.94 12.33 -27.13
CA GLU A 2 -8.84 12.24 -26.17
C GLU A 2 -9.28 11.32 -25.03
N ARG A 3 -8.59 10.18 -24.91
CA ARG A 3 -8.68 9.34 -23.73
C ARG A 3 -8.11 10.17 -22.59
N ILE A 4 -8.97 10.65 -21.70
CA ILE A 4 -8.54 11.17 -20.42
C ILE A 4 -7.94 9.96 -19.69
N THR A 5 -6.65 9.74 -19.88
CA THR A 5 -5.86 8.91 -18.97
C THR A 5 -5.94 9.65 -17.64
N VAL A 6 -6.78 9.16 -16.74
CA VAL A 6 -6.75 9.57 -15.34
C VAL A 6 -5.39 9.08 -14.82
N CYS A 7 -4.37 9.93 -14.97
CA CYS A 7 -3.06 9.65 -14.39
C CYS A 7 -3.25 9.56 -12.88
N ALA A 8 -2.80 8.45 -12.30
CA ALA A 8 -2.61 8.38 -10.86
C ALA A 8 -1.76 9.60 -10.42
N PRO A 9 -2.04 10.21 -9.26
CA PRO A 9 -1.28 11.36 -8.78
C PRO A 9 0.21 11.03 -8.73
N VAL A 10 1.05 11.98 -9.17
CA VAL A 10 2.51 11.81 -9.21
C VAL A 10 3.05 11.63 -7.79
N LYS A 11 3.78 10.53 -7.57
CA LYS A 11 4.49 10.22 -6.32
C LYS A 11 5.86 10.90 -6.35
N ASN A 12 6.06 11.92 -5.53
CA ASN A 12 7.37 12.56 -5.31
C ASN A 12 8.08 11.91 -4.11
N GLY A 13 9.41 11.88 -4.12
CA GLY A 13 10.22 11.27 -3.05
C GLY A 13 10.40 9.76 -3.23
N GLY A 14 10.39 8.99 -2.13
CA GLY A 14 10.40 7.54 -2.21
C GLY A 14 11.71 6.86 -2.65
N SER A 15 12.84 7.58 -2.65
CA SER A 15 14.15 7.00 -2.99
C SER A 15 14.73 6.15 -1.86
N ALA A 16 14.36 6.45 -0.61
CA ALA A 16 14.75 5.70 0.56
C ALA A 16 13.75 4.58 0.84
N LEU A 17 14.29 3.40 1.09
CA LEU A 17 13.54 2.24 1.51
C LEU A 17 13.74 2.02 3.01
N ASN A 18 12.62 1.87 3.71
CA ASN A 18 12.55 1.69 5.14
C ASN A 18 12.14 0.26 5.49
N ILE A 19 12.64 -0.23 6.62
CA ILE A 19 12.27 -1.54 7.21
C ILE A 19 11.71 -1.41 8.62
N ASP A 20 11.63 -0.18 9.16
CA ASP A 20 11.06 0.07 10.48
C ASP A 20 9.55 -0.21 10.47
N LEU A 21 9.08 -0.97 11.45
CA LEU A 21 7.70 -1.39 11.58
C LEU A 21 6.83 -0.36 12.32
N GLY A 22 7.44 0.47 13.17
CA GLY A 22 6.74 1.41 14.05
C GLY A 22 5.78 2.34 13.30
N PRO A 23 6.23 3.06 12.26
CA PRO A 23 5.38 3.99 11.52
C PRO A 23 4.17 3.33 10.86
N LEU A 24 4.35 2.13 10.29
CA LEU A 24 3.24 1.39 9.66
C LEU A 24 2.22 0.88 10.70
N ARG A 25 2.67 0.40 11.86
CA ARG A 25 1.79 -0.02 12.96
C ARG A 25 0.98 1.14 13.53
N GLN A 26 1.60 2.32 13.60
CA GLN A 26 0.92 3.53 14.04
C GLN A 26 -0.11 4.02 13.01
N ALA A 27 0.24 3.95 11.72
CA ALA A 27 -0.65 4.35 10.64
C ALA A 27 -1.86 3.43 10.51
N ILE A 28 -1.61 2.12 10.51
CA ILE A 28 -2.59 1.06 10.25
C ILE A 28 -2.60 0.08 11.44
N PRO A 29 -3.54 0.23 12.38
CA PRO A 29 -3.60 -0.63 13.57
C PRO A 29 -3.71 -2.13 13.27
N ALA A 30 -4.34 -2.50 12.14
CA ALA A 30 -4.43 -3.89 11.70
C ALA A 30 -3.05 -4.55 11.43
N LEU A 31 -1.99 -3.76 11.28
CA LEU A 31 -0.62 -4.25 11.08
C LEU A 31 0.19 -4.39 12.38
N GLU A 32 -0.41 -4.20 13.56
CA GLU A 32 0.29 -4.27 14.86
C GLU A 32 1.16 -5.53 14.98
N ARG A 33 0.62 -6.68 14.53
CA ARG A 33 1.26 -7.99 14.64
C ARG A 33 2.08 -8.40 13.42
N MET A 34 2.25 -7.53 12.42
CA MET A 34 3.02 -7.87 11.22
C MET A 34 4.44 -8.30 11.56
N GLU A 35 4.95 -9.27 10.80
CA GLU A 35 6.26 -9.87 11.04
C GLU A 35 7.39 -9.01 10.48
N ARG A 36 7.21 -8.51 9.25
CA ARG A 36 8.20 -7.74 8.51
C ARG A 36 7.51 -6.77 7.56
N ALA A 37 8.19 -5.68 7.24
CA ALA A 37 7.75 -4.77 6.20
C ALA A 37 8.94 -4.15 5.47
N SER A 38 8.67 -3.71 4.25
CA SER A 38 9.56 -2.86 3.46
C SER A 38 8.69 -1.80 2.83
N TRP A 39 9.00 -0.53 3.09
CA TRP A 39 8.13 0.55 2.66
C TRP A 39 8.91 1.78 2.25
N THR A 40 8.25 2.64 1.48
CA THR A 40 8.77 3.92 1.04
C THR A 40 7.63 4.93 1.02
N SER A 41 7.97 6.21 1.10
CA SER A 41 6.97 7.26 1.29
C SER A 41 7.40 8.56 0.64
N GLY A 42 6.43 9.47 0.49
CA GLY A 42 6.67 10.81 -0.01
C GLY A 42 5.39 11.64 -0.06
N THR A 43 5.37 12.60 -0.98
CA THR A 43 4.24 13.51 -1.20
C THR A 43 3.59 13.27 -2.56
N LEU A 44 2.27 13.42 -2.65
CA LEU A 44 1.50 13.39 -3.89
C LEU A 44 1.28 14.82 -4.39
N GLY A 45 1.41 15.01 -5.70
CA GLY A 45 1.10 16.28 -6.37
C GLY A 45 2.32 16.93 -7.03
N ASP A 46 2.19 18.18 -7.44
CA ASP A 46 3.33 19.00 -7.89
C ASP A 46 3.85 19.80 -6.69
N ASP A 47 5.09 19.56 -6.27
CA ASP A 47 5.72 20.27 -5.14
C ASP A 47 5.82 21.80 -5.38
N ARG A 48 5.52 22.28 -6.61
CA ARG A 48 5.49 23.69 -6.99
C ARG A 48 4.15 24.39 -6.72
N LEU A 49 3.09 23.66 -6.37
CA LEU A 49 1.77 24.24 -6.07
C LEU A 49 1.54 24.32 -4.55
N PRO A 50 1.32 25.53 -3.98
CA PRO A 50 1.05 25.67 -2.55
C PRO A 50 -0.33 25.07 -2.21
N GLY A 51 -0.33 24.00 -1.42
CA GLY A 51 -1.51 23.29 -0.92
C GLY A 51 -1.13 22.26 0.14
N ARG A 52 -2.11 21.69 0.87
CA ARG A 52 -1.83 20.60 1.82
C ARG A 52 -1.13 19.45 1.10
N ALA A 53 0.07 19.09 1.54
CA ALA A 53 0.76 17.93 1.03
C ALA A 53 -0.03 16.68 1.41
N THR A 54 -0.53 15.97 0.40
CA THR A 54 -1.08 14.63 0.60
C THR A 54 0.11 13.68 0.67
N TYR A 55 0.21 12.89 1.74
CA TYR A 55 1.31 11.95 1.90
C TYR A 55 0.96 10.62 1.24
N TRP A 56 1.94 9.91 0.72
CA TRP A 56 1.77 8.53 0.28
C TRP A 56 2.79 7.62 0.95
N VAL A 57 2.40 6.36 1.14
CA VAL A 57 3.27 5.27 1.59
C VAL A 57 2.96 4.03 0.76
N ASP A 58 3.98 3.47 0.13
CA ASP A 58 3.89 2.15 -0.47
C ASP A 58 4.63 1.15 0.41
N ALA A 59 4.00 0.01 0.71
CA ALA A 59 4.58 -1.00 1.58
C ALA A 59 4.36 -2.42 1.02
N VAL A 60 5.36 -3.28 1.21
CA VAL A 60 5.24 -4.74 1.12
C VAL A 60 5.40 -5.27 2.53
N VAL A 61 4.36 -5.93 3.03
CA VAL A 61 4.23 -6.37 4.41
C VAL A 61 4.07 -7.89 4.45
N GLN A 62 4.82 -8.53 5.35
CA GLN A 62 4.58 -9.91 5.72
C GLN A 62 3.63 -9.94 6.91
N LEU A 63 2.42 -10.43 6.66
CA LEU A 63 1.37 -10.57 7.67
C LEU A 63 1.66 -11.74 8.60
N ASP A 64 1.18 -11.63 9.83
CA ASP A 64 1.11 -12.80 10.70
C ASP A 64 0.08 -13.82 10.15
N PRO A 65 0.17 -15.10 10.54
CA PRO A 65 -0.70 -16.15 10.00
C PRO A 65 -2.20 -15.92 10.19
N GLU A 66 -2.61 -15.33 11.32
CA GLU A 66 -4.03 -15.08 11.62
C GLU A 66 -4.57 -13.96 10.72
N MET A 67 -3.84 -12.86 10.63
CA MET A 67 -4.19 -11.75 9.73
C MET A 67 -4.15 -12.17 8.26
N ALA A 68 -3.22 -13.04 7.87
CA ALA A 68 -3.18 -13.60 6.52
C ALA A 68 -4.44 -14.42 6.18
N VAL A 69 -4.98 -15.18 7.12
CA VAL A 69 -6.24 -15.92 6.92
C VAL A 69 -7.42 -14.95 6.75
N GLN A 70 -7.51 -13.92 7.58
CA GLN A 70 -8.55 -12.90 7.48
C GLN A 70 -8.49 -12.15 6.15
N ALA A 71 -7.29 -11.71 5.73
CA ALA A 71 -7.07 -11.05 4.45
C ALA A 71 -7.49 -11.92 3.26
N ARG A 72 -7.16 -13.22 3.28
CA ARG A 72 -7.55 -14.16 2.22
C ARG A 72 -9.06 -14.33 2.10
N ALA A 73 -9.78 -14.27 3.22
CA ALA A 73 -11.24 -14.37 3.20
C ALA A 73 -11.92 -13.14 2.57
N LEU A 74 -11.20 -12.02 2.44
CA LEU A 74 -11.70 -10.77 1.89
C LEU A 74 -11.23 -10.50 0.46
N ALA A 75 -10.08 -11.01 0.04
CA ALA A 75 -9.49 -10.76 -1.26
C ALA A 75 -10.11 -11.67 -2.34
N ASP A 76 -10.80 -11.09 -3.33
CA ASP A 76 -11.59 -11.85 -4.31
C ASP A 76 -11.39 -11.44 -5.78
N THR A 77 -10.77 -10.28 -6.02
CA THR A 77 -10.66 -9.70 -7.36
C THR A 77 -9.20 -9.60 -7.78
N PRO A 78 -8.77 -10.22 -8.89
CA PRO A 78 -7.41 -10.05 -9.41
C PRO A 78 -7.12 -8.61 -9.82
N SER A 79 -6.02 -8.04 -9.33
CA SER A 79 -5.57 -6.69 -9.66
C SER A 79 -4.09 -6.52 -9.37
N GLU A 80 -3.35 -5.86 -10.27
CA GLU A 80 -1.93 -5.54 -10.07
C GLU A 80 -1.75 -4.28 -9.20
N PRO A 81 -0.86 -4.29 -8.19
CA PRO A 81 -0.58 -3.13 -7.37
C PRO A 81 0.26 -2.10 -8.13
N VAL A 82 -0.11 -0.81 -8.04
CA VAL A 82 0.64 0.30 -8.65
C VAL A 82 1.51 0.99 -7.61
N VAL A 83 2.72 0.48 -7.39
CA VAL A 83 3.66 1.02 -6.37
C VAL A 83 4.78 1.85 -6.98
N HIS A 84 5.49 2.61 -6.15
CA HIS A 84 6.66 3.38 -6.54
C HIS A 84 7.79 2.46 -7.04
N PRO A 85 8.57 2.84 -8.08
CA PRO A 85 9.60 1.98 -8.68
C PRO A 85 10.66 1.43 -7.72
N THR A 86 10.91 2.13 -6.61
CA THR A 86 11.79 1.65 -5.53
C THR A 86 11.29 0.32 -4.92
N LEU A 87 9.96 0.17 -4.82
CA LEU A 87 9.31 -0.98 -4.22
C LEU A 87 8.89 -2.03 -5.26
N GLU A 88 8.61 -1.63 -6.52
CA GLU A 88 8.24 -2.54 -7.61
C GLU A 88 9.24 -3.70 -7.77
N ARG A 89 10.54 -3.42 -7.66
CA ARG A 89 11.61 -4.44 -7.76
C ARG A 89 11.58 -5.51 -6.66
N ARG A 90 10.75 -5.34 -5.63
CA ARG A 90 10.60 -6.27 -4.50
C ARG A 90 9.28 -7.03 -4.54
N LEU A 91 8.41 -6.72 -5.50
CA LEU A 91 7.16 -7.44 -5.65
C LEU A 91 7.45 -8.88 -6.06
N PRO A 92 6.80 -9.87 -5.43
CA PRO A 92 6.87 -11.23 -5.91
C PRO A 92 6.18 -11.33 -7.27
N SER A 93 6.75 -12.13 -8.18
CA SER A 93 6.08 -12.52 -9.41
C SER A 93 4.97 -13.53 -9.08
N ALA A 94 3.78 -13.02 -8.77
CA ALA A 94 2.61 -13.80 -8.36
C ALA A 94 1.32 -13.04 -8.67
N THR A 95 0.18 -13.73 -8.63
CA THR A 95 -1.13 -13.10 -8.72
C THR A 95 -1.42 -12.28 -7.46
N PHE A 96 -1.96 -11.08 -7.65
CA PHE A 96 -2.42 -10.20 -6.58
C PHE A 96 -3.94 -10.13 -6.59
N LEU A 97 -4.55 -10.18 -5.40
CA LEU A 97 -5.97 -10.08 -5.17
C LEU A 97 -6.28 -8.84 -4.32
N THR A 98 -7.32 -8.11 -4.67
CA THR A 98 -7.81 -6.94 -3.94
C THR A 98 -9.31 -7.06 -3.67
N SER A 99 -9.84 -6.22 -2.78
CA SER A 99 -11.27 -5.97 -2.66
C SER A 99 -11.51 -4.70 -1.82
N PRO A 100 -12.68 -4.05 -1.94
CA PRO A 100 -13.02 -2.91 -1.08
C PRO A 100 -13.05 -3.25 0.41
N LYS A 101 -13.35 -4.52 0.78
CA LYS A 101 -13.31 -4.96 2.18
C LYS A 101 -11.89 -5.11 2.69
N LEU A 102 -10.98 -5.56 1.82
CA LEU A 102 -9.55 -5.64 2.12
C LEU A 102 -8.96 -4.24 2.33
N ASP A 103 -9.33 -3.29 1.47
CA ASP A 103 -8.94 -1.88 1.61
C ASP A 103 -9.40 -1.28 2.94
N GLN A 104 -10.64 -1.56 3.35
CA GLN A 104 -11.17 -1.12 4.63
C GLN A 104 -10.46 -1.74 5.83
N LEU A 105 -10.11 -3.03 5.75
CA LEU A 105 -9.39 -3.74 6.82
C LEU A 105 -8.01 -3.10 7.07
N PHE A 106 -7.32 -2.68 6.02
CA PHE A 106 -5.98 -2.08 6.10
C PHE A 106 -5.98 -0.55 5.98
N GLY A 107 -7.15 0.07 6.08
CA GLY A 107 -7.29 1.51 6.23
C GLY A 107 -6.95 1.97 7.65
N GLY A 108 -6.72 3.28 7.80
CA GLY A 108 -6.47 3.92 9.09
C GLY A 108 -7.28 5.20 9.26
N PRO A 109 -7.31 5.79 10.47
CA PRO A 109 -8.10 6.99 10.75
C PRO A 109 -7.79 8.17 9.81
N ASN A 110 -6.53 8.28 9.39
CA ASN A 110 -6.03 9.34 8.49
C ASN A 110 -5.46 8.77 7.18
N TRP A 111 -5.67 7.48 6.91
CA TRP A 111 -5.03 6.77 5.80
C TRP A 111 -6.07 6.01 4.99
N TRP A 112 -6.21 6.38 3.73
CA TRP A 112 -6.90 5.53 2.76
C TRP A 112 -5.93 4.50 2.22
N ALA A 113 -6.34 3.23 2.23
CA ALA A 113 -5.53 2.12 1.76
C ALA A 113 -6.09 1.54 0.47
N THR A 114 -5.19 1.14 -0.42
CA THR A 114 -5.48 0.16 -1.47
C THR A 114 -4.58 -1.04 -1.21
N ALA A 115 -5.21 -2.16 -0.87
CA ALA A 115 -4.59 -3.37 -0.40
C ALA A 115 -4.63 -4.46 -1.48
N HIS A 116 -3.49 -5.11 -1.69
CA HIS A 116 -3.33 -6.21 -2.62
C HIS A 116 -2.65 -7.36 -1.91
N LEU A 117 -3.34 -8.47 -1.76
CA LEU A 117 -2.81 -9.69 -1.16
C LEU A 117 -2.21 -10.57 -2.24
N VAL A 118 -1.02 -11.11 -1.99
CA VAL A 118 -0.42 -12.11 -2.87
C VAL A 118 -1.14 -13.45 -2.68
N GLU A 119 -1.67 -14.00 -3.77
CA GLU A 119 -2.40 -15.26 -3.75
C GLU A 119 -1.54 -16.39 -3.15
N GLY A 120 -2.10 -17.10 -2.17
CA GLY A 120 -1.44 -18.22 -1.49
C GLY A 120 -0.28 -17.84 -0.55
N ARG A 121 0.05 -16.55 -0.38
CA ARG A 121 1.18 -16.11 0.48
C ARG A 121 0.72 -15.11 1.55
N PRO A 122 1.40 -15.01 2.70
CA PRO A 122 1.08 -14.01 3.73
C PRO A 122 1.75 -12.66 3.39
N ILE A 123 1.76 -12.27 2.11
CA ILE A 123 2.40 -11.03 1.65
C ILE A 123 1.30 -10.08 1.19
N LEU A 124 1.29 -8.88 1.77
CA LEU A 124 0.36 -7.81 1.48
C LEU A 124 1.11 -6.61 0.90
N VAL A 125 0.62 -6.06 -0.19
CA VAL A 125 1.10 -4.81 -0.78
C VAL A 125 0.08 -3.73 -0.48
N LEU A 126 0.53 -2.63 0.12
CA LEU A 126 -0.30 -1.50 0.51
C LEU A 126 0.13 -0.24 -0.22
N ASN A 127 -0.86 0.49 -0.71
CA ASN A 127 -0.72 1.88 -1.11
C ASN A 127 -1.56 2.70 -0.13
N LEU A 128 -0.92 3.54 0.67
CA LEU A 128 -1.58 4.38 1.63
C LEU A 128 -1.51 5.83 1.15
N VAL A 129 -2.61 6.55 1.29
CA VAL A 129 -2.72 7.98 1.00
C VAL A 129 -3.24 8.68 2.25
N GLY A 130 -2.42 9.57 2.80
CA GLY A 130 -2.67 10.29 4.04
C GLY A 130 -3.01 11.76 3.81
N ARG A 131 -3.92 12.30 4.61
CA ARG A 131 -4.43 13.69 4.52
C ARG A 131 -4.08 14.55 5.74
#